data_AF-A0A085LN81-F1
#
_entry.id   AF-A0A085LN81-F1
#
_cell.length_a   1.000
_cell.length_b   1.000
_cell.length_c   1.000
_cell.angle_alpha   90.00
_cell.angle_beta   90.00
_cell.angle_gamma   90.00
#
_symmetry.space_group_name_H-M   'P 1'
#
loop_
_entity.id
_entity.type
_entity.pdbx_description
1 polymer ?
#
loop_
_entity_poly.entity_id
_entity_poly.type
_entity_poly.pdbx_seq_one_letter_code
_entity_poly.pdbx_strand_id
1 'polypeptide(L)' 'MPGKPLSKGVKKAGNSEMATKADGKKRKKSRKQSFKRVLKEVHPDTAMSSKAMSFMDSFMNDVLVRISTEANHLAQ' A
#
# COMPACT_ATOMS: atom_id res chain seq x y z
N MET A 1 -55.52 -10.32 -1.37
CA MET A 1 -55.27 -11.09 -0.13
C MET A 1 -53.76 -11.14 0.11
N PRO A 2 -53.24 -10.63 1.23
CA PRO A 2 -51.80 -10.72 1.53
C PRO A 2 -51.48 -12.06 2.21
N GLY A 3 -50.65 -12.90 1.56
CA GLY A 3 -50.17 -14.17 2.11
C GLY A 3 -48.87 -13.98 2.90
N LYS A 4 -48.87 -14.43 4.16
CA LYS A 4 -47.72 -14.49 5.08
C LYS A 4 -46.67 -15.56 4.67
N PRO A 5 -45.44 -15.52 5.25
CA PRO A 5 -44.19 -15.98 4.65
C PRO A 5 -43.83 -17.43 5.03
N LEU A 6 -42.94 -18.05 4.25
CA LEU A 6 -42.40 -19.38 4.53
C LEU A 6 -40.90 -19.28 4.91
N SER A 7 -40.62 -19.49 6.19
CA SER A 7 -39.27 -19.72 6.75
C SER A 7 -38.90 -21.21 6.69
N LYS A 8 -37.68 -21.55 6.26
CA LYS A 8 -36.92 -22.76 6.69
C LYS A 8 -35.49 -22.74 6.13
N GLY A 9 -34.49 -22.41 6.96
CA GLY A 9 -33.40 -23.35 7.34
C GLY A 9 -32.08 -22.90 6.67
N VAL A 10 -30.88 -22.90 7.26
CA VAL A 10 -30.29 -23.63 8.39
C VAL A 10 -29.11 -22.81 8.93
N LYS A 11 -28.91 -22.80 10.26
CA LYS A 11 -27.73 -22.27 10.96
C LYS A 11 -26.60 -23.31 10.99
N LYS A 12 -25.34 -22.93 10.74
CA LYS A 12 -24.10 -23.49 11.34
C LYS A 12 -22.90 -22.61 10.91
N ALA A 13 -22.39 -21.71 11.76
CA ALA A 13 -21.38 -21.94 12.80
C ALA A 13 -20.07 -22.55 12.27
N GLY A 14 -18.96 -21.82 12.42
CA GLY A 14 -17.62 -22.39 12.29
C GLY A 14 -16.54 -21.41 11.82
N ASN A 15 -15.84 -20.82 12.78
CA ASN A 15 -14.51 -20.24 12.62
C ASN A 15 -13.58 -21.24 11.91
N SER A 16 -12.93 -20.83 10.82
CA SER A 16 -11.72 -21.50 10.33
C SER A 16 -10.66 -20.44 10.03
N GLU A 17 -9.95 -20.06 11.08
CA GLU A 17 -8.54 -19.70 11.01
C GLU A 17 -7.79 -20.68 10.08
N MET A 18 -7.31 -20.17 8.96
CA MET A 18 -6.15 -20.76 8.28
C MET A 18 -5.09 -19.70 8.14
N ALA A 19 -4.32 -19.55 9.21
CA ALA A 19 -2.98 -19.02 9.18
C ALA A 19 -2.12 -19.91 8.27
N THR A 20 -1.97 -19.54 7.00
CA THR A 20 -0.95 -20.11 6.13
C THR A 20 0.31 -19.26 6.22
N LYS A 21 1.15 -19.66 7.17
CA LYS A 21 2.62 -19.69 7.14
C LYS A 21 3.30 -18.43 6.57
N ALA A 22 3.82 -17.64 7.50
CA ALA A 22 4.85 -16.63 7.26
C ALA A 22 6.10 -17.27 6.62
N ASP A 23 6.23 -17.17 5.29
CA ASP A 23 7.51 -17.35 4.62
C ASP A 23 8.31 -16.04 4.76
N GLY A 24 9.37 -16.14 5.55
CA GLY A 24 10.15 -15.03 6.06
C GLY A 24 11.01 -14.36 4.99
N LYS A 25 10.43 -13.45 4.21
CA LYS A 25 11.20 -12.32 3.70
C LYS A 25 10.96 -11.19 4.68
N LYS A 26 11.96 -10.86 5.52
CA LYS A 26 11.98 -9.62 6.31
C LYS A 26 11.74 -8.49 5.32
N ARG A 27 10.48 -8.11 5.15
CA ARG A 27 10.07 -7.05 4.27
C ARG A 27 10.67 -5.83 4.94
N LYS A 28 11.85 -5.39 4.45
CA LYS A 28 12.47 -4.12 4.84
C LYS A 28 11.29 -3.17 4.94
N LYS A 29 11.08 -2.61 6.13
CA LYS A 29 9.99 -1.68 6.39
C LYS A 29 10.30 -0.45 5.54
N SER A 30 9.99 -0.54 4.25
CA SER A 30 10.11 0.53 3.30
C SER A 30 9.25 1.61 3.92
N ARG A 31 9.89 2.73 4.27
CA ARG A 31 9.22 3.91 4.78
C ARG A 31 8.08 4.16 3.78
N LYS A 32 6.83 3.97 4.23
CA LYS A 32 5.65 4.03 3.36
C LYS A 32 5.78 5.27 2.47
N GLN A 33 5.90 5.04 1.16
CA GLN A 33 6.25 6.00 0.12
C GLN A 33 5.63 7.38 0.40
N SER A 34 6.47 8.40 0.55
CA SER A 34 6.07 9.80 0.75
C SER A 34 5.17 10.29 -0.38
N PHE A 35 5.48 9.89 -1.63
CA PHE A 35 4.76 10.35 -2.80
C PHE A 35 3.27 9.98 -2.81
N LYS A 36 2.91 8.77 -2.35
CA LYS A 36 1.49 8.35 -2.29
C LYS A 36 0.65 9.21 -1.34
N ARG A 37 1.27 9.79 -0.30
CA ARG A 37 0.59 10.69 0.64
C ARG A 37 0.31 12.03 -0.04
N VAL A 38 1.36 12.63 -0.60
CA VAL A 38 1.26 13.89 -1.34
C VAL A 38 0.25 13.76 -2.48
N LEU A 39 0.30 12.67 -3.26
CA LEU A 39 -0.65 12.46 -4.36
C LEU A 39 -2.11 12.55 -3.91
N LYS A 40 -2.46 12.02 -2.74
CA LYS A 40 -3.82 12.11 -2.21
C LYS A 40 -4.16 13.49 -1.62
N GLU A 41 -3.15 14.20 -1.12
CA GLU A 41 -3.31 15.57 -0.62
C GLU A 41 -3.61 16.54 -1.77
N VAL A 42 -2.90 16.43 -2.91
CA VAL A 42 -3.15 17.27 -4.09
C VAL A 42 -4.27 16.75 -5.00
N HIS A 43 -4.44 15.43 -5.12
CA HIS A 43 -5.41 14.81 -6.02
C HIS A 43 -6.14 13.63 -5.36
N PRO A 44 -7.17 13.90 -4.53
CA PRO A 44 -7.91 12.87 -3.80
C PRO A 44 -8.52 11.77 -4.69
N ASP A 45 -8.94 12.13 -5.90
CA ASP A 45 -9.67 11.24 -6.81
C ASP A 45 -8.78 10.61 -7.90
N THR A 46 -7.47 10.91 -7.90
CA THR A 46 -6.54 10.39 -8.90
C THR A 46 -5.76 9.20 -8.36
N ALA A 47 -5.66 8.15 -9.19
CA ALA A 47 -4.80 7.01 -8.95
C ALA A 47 -3.73 6.91 -10.03
N MET A 48 -2.52 6.52 -9.64
CA MET A 48 -1.41 6.27 -10.57
C MET A 48 -1.14 4.78 -10.71
N SER A 49 -0.69 4.39 -11.90
CA SER A 49 -0.34 3.00 -12.18
C SER A 49 0.85 2.53 -11.33
N SER A 50 0.95 1.22 -11.10
CA SER A 50 2.08 0.61 -10.36
C SER A 50 3.43 0.87 -11.03
N LYS A 51 3.46 0.96 -12.37
CA LYS A 51 4.66 1.31 -13.14
C LYS A 51 5.07 2.76 -12.88
N ALA A 52 4.12 3.69 -12.89
CA ALA A 52 4.38 5.09 -12.58
C ALA A 52 4.82 5.28 -11.12
N MET A 53 4.22 4.55 -10.18
CA MET A 53 4.68 4.50 -8.79
C MET A 53 6.16 4.07 -8.67
N SER A 54 6.55 3.00 -9.37
CA SER A 54 7.95 2.53 -9.35
C SER A 54 8.91 3.54 -9.98
N PHE A 55 8.49 4.23 -11.04
CA PHE A 55 9.27 5.30 -11.64
C PHE A 55 9.50 6.46 -10.66
N MET A 56 8.45 6.88 -9.95
CA MET A 56 8.52 7.96 -8.96
C MET A 56 9.48 7.64 -7.80
N ASP A 57 9.50 6.39 -7.35
CA ASP A 57 10.45 5.96 -6.33
C ASP A 57 11.91 6.09 -6.81
N SER A 58 12.21 5.66 -8.04
CA SER A 58 13.55 5.79 -8.61
C SER A 58 13.95 7.24 -8.83
N PHE A 59 13.03 8.07 -9.33
CA PHE A 59 13.27 9.50 -9.53
C PHE A 59 13.61 10.21 -8.22
N MET A 60 12.84 9.96 -7.15
CA MET A 60 13.12 10.53 -5.83
C MET A 60 14.51 10.13 -5.33
N ASN A 61 14.86 8.84 -5.47
CA ASN A 61 16.17 8.35 -5.04
C ASN A 61 17.32 8.97 -5.84
N ASP A 62 17.17 9.14 -7.15
CA ASP A 62 18.19 9.76 -8.00
C ASP A 62 18.43 11.23 -7.60
N VAL A 63 17.37 11.99 -7.35
CA VAL A 63 17.50 13.37 -6.84
C VAL A 63 18.15 13.39 -5.46
N LEU A 64 17.77 12.47 -4.56
CA LEU A 64 18.35 12.40 -3.21
C LEU A 64 19.83 12.05 -3.23
N VAL A 65 20.27 11.16 -4.14
CA VAL A 65 21.69 10.84 -4.32
C VAL A 65 22.45 12.07 -4.77
N ARG A 66 21.95 12.81 -5.77
CA ARG A 66 22.56 14.06 -6.23
C ARG A 66 22.68 15.11 -5.12
N ILE A 67 21.65 15.27 -4.31
CA ILE A 67 21.71 16.21 -3.16
C ILE A 67 22.73 15.72 -2.12
N SER A 68 22.75 14.42 -1.82
CA SER A 68 23.65 13.85 -0.83
C SER A 68 25.12 13.96 -1.26
N THR A 69 25.42 13.80 -2.55
CA THR A 69 26.77 13.95 -3.08
C THR A 69 27.25 15.39 -2.98
N GLU A 70 26.41 16.37 -3.35
CA GLU A 70 26.74 17.79 -3.22
C GLU A 70 26.90 18.20 -1.74
N ALA A 71 26.01 17.73 -0.86
CA ALA A 71 26.12 17.97 0.57
C ALA A 71 27.41 17.41 1.17
N ASN A 72 27.84 16.22 0.72
CA ASN A 72 29.11 15.63 1.15
C ASN A 72 30.31 16.43 0.62
N HIS A 73 30.26 16.93 -0.62
CA HIS A 73 31.31 17.79 -1.17
C HIS A 73 31.44 19.12 -0.41
N LEU A 74 30.32 19.73 -0.01
CA LEU A 74 30.31 20.96 0.81
C LEU A 74 30.77 20.75 2.26
N ALA A 75 30.68 19.53 2.78
CA ALA A 75 31.07 19.20 4.14
C ALA A 75 32.58 18.85 4.27
N GLN A 76 33.26 18.63 3.15
CA GLN A 76 34.70 18.41 3.07
C GLN A 76 35.45 19.74 3.04
#